data_AF-A0A2P5VJI8-F1
#
_entry.id   AF-A0A2P5VJI8-F1
#
_cell.length_a   1.000
_cell.length_b   1.000
_cell.length_c   1.000
_cell.angle_alpha   90.00
_cell.angle_beta   90.00
_cell.angle_gamma   90.00
#
_symmetry.space_group_name_H-M   'P 1'
#
loop_
_entity.id
_entity.type
_entity.pdbx_description
1 polymer ?
#
loop_
_entity_poly.entity_id
_entity_poly.type
_entity_poly.pdbx_seq_one_letter_code
_entity_poly.pdbx_strand_id
1 'polypeptide(L)'
;MDSVSVIGGGAWGTALAQMLAATGRLTKIWAREAEVVTAINGSHSNDIYLPNVLLNRNLKAISDLAEATTTDVMLMVTPAQFLRPVA
;
A
#
# COMPACT_ATOMS: atom_id res chain seq x y z
N MET A 1 15.92 7.97 4.97
CA MET A 1 14.93 7.49 3.99
C MET A 1 13.92 6.74 4.82
N ASP A 2 12.92 7.48 5.28
CA ASP A 2 12.12 7.09 6.43
C ASP A 2 10.65 6.91 6.03
N SER A 3 10.28 7.40 4.84
CA SER A 3 8.94 7.25 4.26
C SER A 3 8.96 6.54 2.91
N VAL A 4 8.01 5.61 2.72
CA VAL A 4 7.88 4.83 1.49
C VAL A 4 6.41 4.76 1.07
N SER A 5 6.14 4.94 -0.23
CA SER A 5 4.84 4.65 -0.83
C SER A 5 4.92 3.44 -1.74
N VAL A 6 3.99 2.50 -1.58
CA VAL A 6 3.83 1.33 -2.43
C VAL A 6 2.63 1.53 -3.35
N ILE A 7 2.85 1.54 -4.66
CA ILE A 7 1.80 1.78 -5.65
C ILE A 7 1.27 0.44 -6.18
N GLY A 8 0.18 -0.03 -5.59
CA GLY A 8 -0.49 -1.27 -5.95
C GLY A 8 -1.01 -2.04 -4.74
N GLY A 9 -2.33 -2.05 -4.53
CA GLY A 9 -3.02 -2.71 -3.41
C GLY A 9 -3.19 -4.23 -3.51
N GLY A 10 -2.50 -4.90 -4.46
CA GLY A 10 -2.58 -6.35 -4.65
C GLY A 10 -1.80 -7.14 -3.60
N ALA A 11 -1.73 -8.46 -3.76
CA ALA A 11 -1.11 -9.38 -2.79
C ALA A 11 0.35 -9.00 -2.49
N TRP A 12 1.16 -8.82 -3.54
CA TRP A 12 2.57 -8.51 -3.42
C TRP A 12 2.84 -7.09 -2.90
N GLY A 13 2.08 -6.10 -3.37
CA GLY A 13 2.20 -4.73 -2.87
C GLY A 13 1.82 -4.62 -1.40
N THR A 14 0.78 -5.33 -0.97
CA THR A 14 0.39 -5.42 0.44
C THR A 14 1.46 -6.09 1.29
N ALA A 15 2.04 -7.21 0.83
CA ALA A 15 3.11 -7.90 1.56
C ALA A 15 4.38 -7.04 1.69
N LEU A 16 4.76 -6.31 0.64
CA LEU A 16 5.89 -5.37 0.68
C LEU A 16 5.62 -4.20 1.62
N ALA A 17 4.45 -3.56 1.51
CA ALA A 17 4.08 -2.45 2.37
C ALA A 17 4.00 -2.87 3.84
N GLN A 18 3.48 -4.07 4.11
CA GLN A 18 3.47 -4.68 5.43
C GLN A 18 4.88 -4.84 6.01
N MET A 19 5.79 -5.43 5.23
CA MET A 19 7.18 -5.64 5.66
C MET A 19 7.86 -4.30 5.98
N LEU A 20 7.68 -3.29 5.12
CA LEU A 20 8.23 -1.95 5.33
C LEU A 20 7.66 -1.28 6.58
N ALA A 21 6.34 -1.35 6.79
CA ALA A 21 5.69 -0.81 7.98
C ALA A 21 6.18 -1.52 9.26
N ALA A 22 6.39 -2.83 9.21
CA ALA A 22 6.92 -3.61 10.33
C ALA A 22 8.35 -3.22 10.74
N THR A 23 9.13 -2.62 9.83
CA THR A 23 10.46 -2.05 10.17
C THR A 23 10.39 -0.67 10.84
N GLY A 24 9.20 -0.13 11.08
CA GLY A 24 9.01 1.19 11.69
C GLY A 24 9.04 2.36 10.70
N ARG A 25 9.10 2.09 9.39
CA ARG A 25 9.04 3.14 8.35
C ARG A 25 7.62 3.65 8.17
N LEU A 26 7.50 4.96 7.91
CA LEU A 26 6.22 5.57 7.53
C LEU A 26 5.82 5.04 6.15
N THR A 27 4.87 4.11 6.13
CA THR A 27 4.54 3.36 4.91
C THR A 27 3.12 3.65 4.47
N LYS A 28 2.98 4.11 3.22
CA LYS A 28 1.70 4.26 2.54
C LYS A 28 1.54 3.17 1.48
N ILE A 29 0.32 2.69 1.26
CA ILE A 29 -0.03 1.84 0.13
C ILE A 29 -1.19 2.47 -0.65
N TRP A 30 -0.99 2.67 -1.94
CA TRP A 30 -2.06 3.10 -2.83
C TRP A 30 -2.84 1.89 -3.33
N ALA A 31 -4.16 1.92 -3.16
CA ALA A 31 -5.08 0.92 -3.67
C ALA A 31 -6.21 1.59 -4.46
N ARG A 32 -6.63 0.95 -5.55
CA ARG A 32 -7.69 1.47 -6.42
C ARG A 32 -9.08 1.20 -5.83
N GLU A 33 -9.23 0.05 -5.19
CA GLU A 33 -10.45 -0.42 -4.58
C GLU A 33 -10.67 0.27 -3.22
N ALA A 34 -11.76 1.03 -3.09
CA ALA A 34 -12.08 1.73 -1.84
C ALA A 34 -12.23 0.78 -0.65
N GLU A 35 -12.74 -0.43 -0.88
CA GLU A 35 -12.90 -1.47 0.13
C GLU A 35 -11.55 -1.91 0.72
N VAL A 36 -10.50 -2.00 -0.10
CA VAL A 36 -9.13 -2.28 0.36
C VAL A 36 -8.61 -1.13 1.22
N VAL A 37 -8.83 0.11 0.79
CA VAL A 37 -8.41 1.30 1.56
C VAL A 37 -9.09 1.32 2.93
N THR A 38 -10.40 1.08 2.98
CA THR A 38 -11.16 1.02 4.23
C THR A 38 -10.71 -0.14 5.12
N ALA A 39 -10.50 -1.33 4.57
CA ALA A 39 -10.07 -2.50 5.33
C ALA A 39 -8.66 -2.30 5.93
N ILE A 40 -7.69 -1.82 5.16
CA ILE A 40 -6.33 -1.61 5.65
C ILE A 40 -6.31 -0.54 6.77
N ASN A 41 -7.06 0.54 6.62
CA ASN A 41 -7.08 1.62 7.60
C ASN A 41 -7.95 1.32 8.83
N GLY A 42 -8.98 0.48 8.70
CA GLY A 42 -9.93 0.15 9.76
C GLY A 42 -9.59 -1.15 10.49
N SER A 43 -9.56 -2.27 9.77
CA SER A 43 -9.31 -3.61 10.33
C SER A 43 -7.84 -4.04 10.26
N HIS A 44 -6.98 -3.24 9.60
CA HIS A 44 -5.61 -3.64 9.29
C HIS A 44 -5.57 -5.00 8.58
N SER A 45 -6.43 -5.18 7.58
CA SER A 45 -6.46 -6.36 6.72
C SER A 45 -6.60 -5.98 5.26
N ASN A 46 -6.23 -6.91 4.37
CA ASN A 46 -6.55 -6.85 2.96
C ASN A 46 -7.02 -8.23 2.53
N ASP A 47 -8.18 -8.65 3.02
CA ASP A 47 -8.65 -10.04 2.86
C ASP A 47 -8.94 -10.41 1.39
N ILE A 48 -9.12 -9.40 0.53
CA ILE A 48 -9.30 -9.59 -0.92
C ILE A 48 -8.01 -10.12 -1.56
N TYR A 49 -6.85 -9.58 -1.18
CA TYR A 49 -5.59 -9.84 -1.86
C TYR A 49 -4.53 -10.55 -1.01
N LEU A 50 -4.62 -10.48 0.31
CA LEU A 50 -3.70 -11.11 1.26
C LEU A 50 -4.46 -11.61 2.51
N PRO A 51 -5.28 -12.66 2.38
CA PRO A 51 -6.13 -13.15 3.45
C PRO A 51 -5.33 -13.73 4.62
N ASN A 52 -5.93 -13.65 5.82
CA ASN A 52 -5.37 -14.19 7.08
C ASN A 52 -4.06 -13.53 7.55
N VAL A 53 -3.79 -12.30 7.10
CA VAL A 53 -2.63 -11.52 7.55
C VAL A 53 -3.12 -10.27 8.27
N LEU A 54 -2.75 -10.15 9.55
CA LEU A 54 -2.92 -8.91 10.30
C LEU A 54 -1.82 -7.93 9.92
N LEU A 55 -2.21 -6.81 9.32
CA LEU A 55 -1.29 -5.77 8.88
C LEU A 55 -0.83 -4.90 10.06
N ASN A 56 0.34 -4.32 9.92
CA ASN A 56 0.96 -3.44 10.89
C ASN A 56 0.15 -2.14 10.96
N ARG A 57 -0.09 -1.64 12.18
CA ARG A 57 -0.90 -0.44 12.41
C ARG A 57 -0.31 0.83 11.79
N ASN A 58 0.99 0.83 11.48
CA ASN A 58 1.67 1.95 10.84
C ASN A 58 1.47 1.97 9.31
N LEU A 59 0.91 0.90 8.72
CA LEU A 59 0.57 0.88 7.31
C LEU A 59 -0.72 1.67 7.08
N LYS A 60 -0.63 2.72 6.26
CA LYS A 60 -1.78 3.55 5.87
C LYS A 60 -2.13 3.31 4.40
N ALA A 61 -3.37 2.97 4.10
CA ALA A 61 -3.86 2.94 2.73
C ALA A 61 -4.35 4.31 2.27
N ILE A 62 -4.06 4.66 1.02
CA ILE A 62 -4.46 5.90 0.35
C ILE A 62 -5.16 5.58 -0.97
N SER A 63 -6.16 6.39 -1.33
CA SER A 63 -6.86 6.30 -2.61
C SER A 63 -6.42 7.38 -3.60
N ASP A 64 -5.95 8.53 -3.09
CA ASP A 64 -5.36 9.58 -3.90
C ASP A 64 -3.87 9.31 -4.13
N LEU A 65 -3.49 9.16 -5.40
CA LEU A 65 -2.11 8.91 -5.79
C LEU A 65 -1.20 10.11 -5.49
N ALA A 66 -1.75 11.34 -5.42
CA ALA A 66 -0.99 12.53 -5.05
C ALA A 66 -0.43 12.44 -3.61
N GLU A 67 -1.08 11.68 -2.71
CA GLU A 67 -0.54 11.45 -1.36
C GLU A 67 0.75 10.61 -1.37
N ALA A 68 1.02 9.86 -2.44
CA ALA A 68 2.23 9.04 -2.55
C ALA A 68 3.48 9.86 -2.94
N THR A 69 3.30 10.99 -3.61
CA THR A 69 4.40 11.83 -4.11
C THR A 69 5.14 12.57 -3.00
N THR A 70 4.61 12.55 -1.77
CA THR A 70 5.20 13.21 -0.60
C THR A 70 6.16 12.30 0.18
N THR A 71 6.57 11.16 -0.38
CA THR A 71 7.46 10.19 0.29
C THR A 71 8.84 10.11 -0.36
N ASP A 72 9.84 9.69 0.41
CA ASP A 72 11.24 9.64 -0.05
C ASP A 72 11.43 8.61 -1.19
N VAL A 73 10.67 7.51 -1.14
CA VAL A 73 10.74 6.41 -2.11
C VAL A 73 9.34 5.99 -2.52
N MET A 74 9.14 5.86 -3.83
CA MET A 74 7.94 5.27 -4.41
C MET A 74 8.29 3.94 -5.08
N LEU A 75 7.65 2.86 -4.62
CA LEU A 75 7.76 1.53 -5.19
C LEU A 75 6.58 1.29 -6.13
N MET A 76 6.86 1.17 -7.43
CA MET A 76 5.85 0.85 -8.43
C MET A 76 5.61 -0.67 -8.44
N VAL A 77 4.50 -1.11 -7.83
CA VAL A 77 4.13 -2.54 -7.68
C VAL A 77 2.80 -2.84 -8.36
N THR A 78 2.41 -1.99 -9.30
CA THR A 78 1.22 -2.17 -10.13
C THR A 78 1.54 -3.18 -11.24
N PRO A 79 0.62 -4.10 -11.62
CA PRO A 79 0.84 -4.99 -12.75
C PRO A 79 1.23 -4.20 -14.01
N ALA A 80 2.22 -4.67 -14.76
CA ALA A 80 2.84 -3.92 -15.85
C ALA A 80 1.83 -3.40 -16.90
N GLN A 81 0.79 -4.18 -17.19
CA GLN A 81 -0.28 -3.81 -18.12
C GLN A 81 -1.11 -2.59 -17.67
N PHE A 82 -1.09 -2.27 -16.38
CA PHE A 82 -1.82 -1.13 -15.81
C PHE A 82 -0.88 0.00 -15.37
N LEU A 83 0.43 -0.11 -15.62
CA LEU A 83 1.41 0.88 -15.15
C LEU A 83 1.23 2.24 -15.86
N ARG A 84 0.98 2.24 -17.17
CA ARG A 84 0.87 3.47 -17.97
C ARG A 84 -0.17 4.48 -17.46
N PRO A 85 -1.41 4.11 -17.09
CA PRO A 85 -2.37 5.06 -16.54
C PRO A 85 -2.07 5.50 -15.10
N VAL A 86 -1.08 4.89 -14.45
CA VAL A 86 -0.70 5.17 -13.05
C VAL A 86 0.57 6.02 -12.95
N ALA A 87 1.50 5.87 -13.90
CA ALA A 87 2.81 6.52 -13.91
C ALA A 87 2.83 7.86 -14.64
#